data_AF-A0A0C9REW3-F1
#
_entry.id   AF-A0A0C9REW3-F1
#
_cell.length_a   1.000
_cell.length_b   1.000
_cell.length_c   1.000
_cell.angle_alpha   90.00
_cell.angle_beta   90.00
_cell.angle_gamma   90.00
#
_symmetry.space_group_name_H-M   'P 1'
#
loop_
_entity.id
_entity.type
_entity.pdbx_description
1 polymer ?
#
loop_
_entity_poly.entity_id
_entity_poly.type
_entity_poly.pdbx_seq_one_letter_code
_entity_poly.pdbx_strand_id
1 'polypeptide(L)'
;WNRESPKIEMADLDGTGRELLLGSGAVILPNSLVILESSGELCYADAGTKKVECIDSYSKRLRTISNDLTYPFGLTFTHNQFYWTDWTTKKIGKRRYFWQSSKGHSDAFLRQSQNVRHDRHRG
;
A
#
# COMPACT_ATOMS: atom_id res chain seq x y z
N TRP A 1 -1.76 0.01 -20.34
CA TRP A 1 -2.57 -0.77 -19.38
C TRP A 1 -2.94 -2.10 -20.00
N ASN A 2 -2.51 -3.22 -19.40
CA ASN A 2 -2.96 -4.55 -19.82
C ASN A 2 -4.26 -4.89 -19.08
N ARG A 3 -5.39 -4.85 -19.78
CA ARG A 3 -6.70 -5.18 -19.19
C ARG A 3 -6.93 -6.68 -19.05
N GLU A 4 -6.20 -7.50 -19.79
CA GLU A 4 -6.33 -8.96 -19.77
C GLU A 4 -5.57 -9.59 -18.60
N SER A 5 -4.51 -8.92 -18.13
CA SER A 5 -3.72 -9.36 -16.98
C SER A 5 -3.30 -8.17 -16.10
N PRO A 6 -4.24 -7.58 -15.32
CA PRO A 6 -3.93 -6.51 -14.38
C PRO A 6 -3.08 -7.05 -13.21
N LYS A 7 -2.16 -6.20 -12.74
CA LYS A 7 -1.24 -6.55 -11.66
C LYS A 7 -0.67 -5.34 -10.96
N ILE A 8 -0.25 -5.53 -9.71
CA ILE A 8 0.59 -4.63 -8.95
C ILE A 8 1.91 -5.38 -8.68
N GLU A 9 3.02 -4.76 -9.03
CA GLU A 9 4.36 -5.30 -8.89
C GLU A 9 5.24 -4.30 -8.11
N MET A 10 6.33 -4.80 -7.55
CA MET A 10 7.35 -3.99 -6.86
C MET A 10 8.71 -4.33 -7.45
N ALA A 11 9.65 -3.40 -7.40
CA ALA A 11 11.04 -3.59 -7.80
C ALA A 11 11.93 -2.64 -6.98
N ASP A 12 13.22 -2.91 -6.97
CA ASP A 12 14.22 -1.98 -6.46
C ASP A 12 14.29 -0.72 -7.36
N LEU A 13 14.85 0.37 -6.82
CA LEU A 13 14.94 1.63 -7.56
C LEU A 13 15.83 1.56 -8.81
N ASP A 14 16.70 0.55 -8.90
CA ASP A 14 17.50 0.24 -10.08
C ASP A 14 16.75 -0.65 -11.11
N GLY A 15 15.49 -1.01 -10.80
CA GLY A 15 14.64 -1.87 -11.62
C GLY A 15 14.90 -3.36 -11.46
N THR A 16 15.86 -3.76 -10.63
CA THR A 16 16.10 -5.17 -10.29
C THR A 16 15.10 -5.66 -9.24
N GLY A 17 15.15 -6.94 -8.90
CA GLY A 17 14.30 -7.49 -7.83
C GLY A 17 12.80 -7.42 -8.11
N ARG A 18 12.38 -7.36 -9.39
CA ARG A 18 10.95 -7.24 -9.73
C ARG A 18 10.15 -8.44 -9.22
N GLU A 19 9.14 -8.17 -8.41
CA GLU A 19 8.27 -9.15 -7.77
C GLU A 19 6.79 -8.84 -8.03
N LEU A 20 5.98 -9.88 -8.23
CA LEU A 20 4.53 -9.77 -8.28
C LEU A 20 3.96 -9.65 -6.88
N LEU A 21 3.28 -8.54 -6.57
CA LEU A 21 2.54 -8.39 -5.32
C LEU A 21 1.12 -8.91 -5.45
N LEU A 22 0.41 -8.50 -6.51
CA LEU A 22 -0.98 -8.87 -6.77
C LEU A 22 -1.19 -9.09 -8.27
N GLY A 23 -1.88 -10.17 -8.64
CA GLY A 23 -2.22 -10.48 -10.04
C GLY A 23 -3.73 -10.40 -10.32
N SER A 24 -4.14 -10.88 -11.49
CA SER A 24 -5.52 -10.75 -12.02
C SER A 24 -6.64 -11.32 -11.13
N GLY A 25 -6.32 -12.22 -10.20
CA GLY A 25 -7.30 -12.76 -9.24
C GLY A 25 -7.61 -11.83 -8.07
N ALA A 26 -6.78 -10.81 -7.84
CA ALA A 26 -6.89 -9.89 -6.71
C ALA A 26 -7.18 -8.43 -7.11
N VAL A 27 -6.72 -8.01 -8.29
CA VAL A 27 -6.95 -6.67 -8.84
C VAL A 27 -7.64 -6.75 -10.20
N ILE A 28 -8.47 -5.76 -10.52
CA ILE A 28 -9.23 -5.67 -11.77
C ILE A 28 -8.89 -4.36 -12.49
N LEU A 29 -8.99 -3.22 -11.80
CA LEU A 29 -8.68 -1.90 -12.36
C LEU A 29 -8.01 -1.01 -11.29
N PRO A 30 -6.75 -1.31 -10.92
CA PRO A 30 -6.00 -0.54 -9.93
C PRO A 30 -5.62 0.82 -10.53
N ASN A 31 -6.29 1.89 -10.10
CA ASN A 31 -6.12 3.23 -10.66
C ASN A 31 -5.01 4.02 -9.97
N SER A 32 -4.84 3.84 -8.65
CA SER A 32 -3.83 4.55 -7.87
C SER A 32 -3.33 3.75 -6.67
N LEU A 33 -2.17 4.15 -6.17
CA LEU A 33 -1.52 3.57 -5.01
C LEU A 33 -0.80 4.63 -4.18
N VAL A 34 -0.55 4.31 -2.91
CA VAL A 34 0.31 5.03 -1.97
C VAL A 34 1.06 4.04 -1.09
N ILE A 35 2.22 4.45 -0.56
CA ILE A 35 2.96 3.69 0.44
C ILE A 35 2.74 4.34 1.81
N LEU A 36 2.43 3.56 2.82
CA LEU A 36 2.37 4.04 4.20
C LEU A 36 3.75 3.93 4.85
N GLU A 37 4.46 5.04 4.98
CA GLU A 37 5.82 5.06 5.57
C GLU A 37 5.88 4.42 6.97
N SER A 38 4.82 4.57 7.77
CA SER A 38 4.76 4.03 9.13
C SER A 38 4.71 2.50 9.20
N SER A 39 4.16 1.83 8.19
CA SER A 39 3.98 0.36 8.19
C SER A 39 4.67 -0.35 7.04
N GLY A 40 5.14 0.38 6.02
CA GLY A 40 5.66 -0.20 4.79
C GLY A 40 4.58 -0.83 3.89
N GLU A 41 3.29 -0.72 4.25
CA GLU A 41 2.20 -1.25 3.45
C GLU A 41 2.00 -0.44 2.16
N LEU A 42 1.78 -1.15 1.05
CA LEU A 42 1.25 -0.55 -0.18
C LEU A 42 -0.26 -0.55 -0.10
N CYS A 43 -0.89 0.61 -0.23
CA CYS A 43 -2.34 0.74 -0.31
C CYS A 43 -2.76 1.21 -1.69
N TYR A 44 -3.80 0.61 -2.24
CA TYR A 44 -4.26 0.86 -3.59
C TYR A 44 -5.77 1.04 -3.65
N ALA A 45 -6.21 1.80 -4.66
CA ALA A 45 -7.60 1.99 -5.00
C ALA A 45 -7.90 1.30 -6.33
N ASP A 46 -8.86 0.38 -6.31
CA ASP A 46 -9.25 -0.41 -7.48
C ASP A 46 -10.71 -0.14 -7.84
N ALA A 47 -10.93 0.40 -9.04
CA ALA A 47 -12.27 0.74 -9.52
C ALA A 47 -13.07 -0.48 -10.01
N GLY A 48 -12.40 -1.58 -10.34
CA GLY A 48 -13.04 -2.83 -10.73
C GLY A 48 -13.53 -3.62 -9.52
N THR A 49 -12.70 -3.74 -8.47
CA THR A 49 -13.13 -4.39 -7.21
C THR A 49 -13.91 -3.45 -6.29
N LYS A 50 -13.91 -2.14 -6.59
CA LYS A 50 -14.63 -1.09 -5.85
C LYS A 50 -14.18 -0.94 -4.40
N LYS A 51 -12.87 -1.05 -4.17
CA LYS A 51 -12.28 -1.04 -2.83
C LYS A 51 -11.05 -0.14 -2.76
N VAL A 52 -10.73 0.26 -1.54
CA VAL A 52 -9.38 0.67 -1.13
C VAL A 52 -8.86 -0.41 -0.20
N GLU A 53 -7.69 -0.96 -0.52
CA GLU A 53 -7.08 -2.07 0.22
C GLU A 53 -5.59 -1.79 0.45
N CYS A 54 -5.02 -2.39 1.49
CA CYS A 54 -3.59 -2.35 1.77
C CYS A 54 -3.02 -3.77 1.77
N ILE A 55 -1.80 -3.91 1.26
CA ILE A 55 -1.00 -5.13 1.30
C ILE A 55 0.32 -4.84 2.00
N ASP A 56 0.65 -5.68 2.98
CA ASP A 56 2.00 -5.72 3.53
C ASP A 56 2.94 -6.40 2.52
N SER A 57 4.00 -5.70 2.11
CA SER A 57 4.87 -6.15 1.01
C SER A 57 5.65 -7.43 1.33
N TYR A 58 5.82 -7.79 2.61
CA TYR A 58 6.55 -8.98 3.05
C TYR A 58 5.62 -10.16 3.30
N SER A 59 4.66 -10.01 4.21
CA SER A 59 3.71 -11.05 4.61
C SER A 59 2.61 -11.28 3.58
N LYS A 60 2.48 -10.40 2.59
CA LYS A 60 1.42 -10.37 1.56
C LYS A 60 0.00 -10.33 2.17
N ARG A 61 -0.12 -9.92 3.43
CA ARG A 61 -1.41 -9.83 4.11
C ARG A 61 -2.22 -8.67 3.56
N LEU A 62 -3.41 -8.96 3.05
CA LEU A 62 -4.38 -7.98 2.60
C LEU A 62 -5.27 -7.46 3.72
N ARG A 63 -5.64 -6.19 3.63
CA ARG A 63 -6.62 -5.55 4.51
C ARG A 63 -7.46 -4.55 3.74
N THR A 64 -8.77 -4.73 3.80
CA THR A 64 -9.71 -3.78 3.22
C THR A 64 -9.86 -2.55 4.13
N ILE A 65 -9.66 -1.36 3.55
CA ILE A 65 -9.81 -0.08 4.24
C ILE A 65 -11.23 0.47 4.04
N SER A 66 -11.71 0.38 2.80
CA SER A 66 -13.06 0.77 2.40
C SER A 66 -13.53 -0.14 1.27
N ASN A 67 -14.82 -0.45 1.28
CA ASN A 67 -15.53 -1.21 0.27
C ASN A 67 -16.70 -0.38 -0.30
N ASP A 68 -17.41 -0.98 -1.25
CA ASP A 68 -18.64 -0.44 -1.84
C ASP A 68 -18.48 0.97 -2.45
N LEU A 69 -17.30 1.22 -3.01
CA LEU A 69 -16.98 2.47 -3.69
C LEU A 69 -17.63 2.50 -5.08
N THR A 70 -17.86 3.68 -5.65
CA THR A 70 -18.46 3.77 -6.99
C THR A 70 -17.41 3.63 -8.08
N TYR A 71 -16.42 4.53 -8.10
CA TYR A 71 -15.32 4.53 -9.06
C TYR A 71 -14.11 5.30 -8.51
N PRO A 72 -13.36 4.73 -7.54
CA PRO A 72 -12.20 5.41 -6.98
C PRO A 72 -11.10 5.59 -8.02
N PHE A 73 -10.47 6.76 -8.05
CA PHE A 73 -9.45 7.11 -9.04
C PHE A 73 -8.13 7.51 -8.39
N GLY A 74 -8.04 8.67 -7.77
CA GLY A 74 -6.87 9.11 -7.00
C GLY A 74 -6.98 8.66 -5.55
N LEU A 75 -5.83 8.38 -4.92
CA LEU A 75 -5.72 7.97 -3.52
C LEU A 75 -4.57 8.73 -2.87
N THR A 76 -4.78 9.23 -1.65
CA THR A 76 -3.71 9.77 -0.81
C THR A 76 -3.96 9.41 0.66
N PHE A 77 -2.90 9.44 1.47
CA PHE A 77 -2.94 9.20 2.90
C PHE A 77 -2.23 10.32 3.64
N THR A 78 -2.93 10.91 4.61
CA THR A 78 -2.36 11.96 5.47
C THR A 78 -3.15 12.05 6.77
N HIS A 79 -2.49 12.44 7.87
CA HIS A 79 -3.13 12.63 9.17
C HIS A 79 -4.03 11.46 9.60
N ASN A 80 -3.53 10.21 9.46
CA ASN A 80 -4.25 8.97 9.79
C ASN A 80 -5.57 8.80 9.04
N GLN A 81 -5.66 9.31 7.81
CA GLN A 81 -6.86 9.23 7.02
C GLN A 81 -6.53 9.02 5.54
N PHE A 82 -7.26 8.09 4.93
CA PHE A 82 -7.29 7.94 3.48
C PHE A 82 -8.27 8.93 2.88
N TYR A 83 -7.89 9.49 1.75
CA TYR A 83 -8.72 10.31 0.89
C TYR A 83 -8.67 9.73 -0.51
N TRP A 84 -9.82 9.63 -1.16
CA TRP A 84 -9.87 9.23 -2.57
C TRP A 84 -10.81 10.12 -3.36
N THR A 85 -10.48 10.33 -4.62
CA THR A 85 -11.39 10.97 -5.58
C THR A 85 -12.24 9.90 -6.24
N ASP A 86 -13.52 10.19 -6.47
CA ASP A 86 -14.44 9.29 -7.16
C ASP A 86 -14.86 9.89 -8.50
N TRP A 87 -14.57 9.16 -9.59
CA TRP A 87 -14.76 9.65 -10.95
C TRP A 87 -16.24 9.83 -11.31
N THR A 88 -17.14 9.02 -10.75
CA THR A 88 -18.57 9.04 -11.12
C THR A 88 -19.32 10.07 -10.30
N THR A 89 -19.14 10.04 -8.98
CA THR A 89 -19.87 10.92 -8.06
C THR A 89 -19.30 12.33 -7.99
N LYS A 90 -18.06 12.54 -8.51
CA LYS A 90 -17.33 13.81 -8.46
C LYS A 90 -17.07 14.30 -7.02
N LYS A 91 -17.01 13.38 -6.07
CA LYS A 91 -16.79 13.66 -4.64
C LYS A 91 -15.43 13.15 -4.18
N ILE A 92 -15.00 13.67 -3.04
CA ILE A 92 -13.86 13.14 -2.28
C ILE A 92 -14.43 12.29 -1.14
N GLY A 93 -14.08 11.00 -1.14
CA GLY A 93 -14.35 10.11 -0.02
C GLY A 93 -13.22 10.15 1.00
N LYS A 94 -13.52 9.76 2.24
CA LYS A 94 -12.52 9.71 3.31
C LYS A 94 -12.76 8.56 4.27
N ARG A 95 -11.70 7.95 4.78
CA ARG A 95 -11.77 6.86 5.76
C ARG A 95 -10.64 6.98 6.77
N ARG A 96 -11.00 7.06 8.05
CA ARG A 96 -10.02 7.07 9.14
C ARG A 96 -9.29 5.73 9.20
N TYR A 97 -7.98 5.81 9.36
CA TYR A 97 -7.11 4.66 9.53
C TYR A 97 -6.88 4.40 11.01
N PHE A 98 -7.40 3.27 11.48
CA PHE A 98 -7.11 2.77 12.82
C PHE A 98 -6.00 1.74 12.69
N TRP A 99 -4.77 2.12 13.08
CA TRP A 99 -3.74 1.14 13.32
C TRP A 99 -4.11 0.40 14.60
N GLN A 100 -4.64 -0.82 14.48
CA GLN A 100 -4.76 -1.67 15.65
C GLN A 100 -3.35 -2.06 16.05
N SER A 101 -2.89 -1.60 17.21
CA SER A 101 -1.73 -2.22 17.83
C SER A 101 -2.10 -3.64 18.24
N SER A 102 -1.99 -4.58 17.31
CA SER A 102 -1.61 -5.92 17.70
C SER A 102 -0.26 -5.74 18.40
N LYS A 103 -0.23 -6.09 19.68
CA LYS A 103 0.93 -5.99 20.58
C LYS A 103 2.25 -6.26 19.84
N GLY A 104 3.18 -5.30 19.81
CA GLY A 104 4.61 -5.60 19.72
C GLY A 104 5.38 -5.42 18.40
N HIS A 105 5.02 -4.51 17.48
CA HIS A 105 5.87 -4.27 16.28
C HIS A 105 6.17 -2.79 15.96
N SER A 106 6.22 -1.91 16.95
CA SER A 106 6.66 -0.52 16.76
C SER A 106 8.18 -0.32 16.88
N ASP A 107 9.01 -1.29 16.45
CA ASP A 107 10.48 -1.14 16.57
C ASP A 107 11.32 -1.84 15.47
N ALA A 108 10.70 -2.43 14.44
CA ALA A 108 11.45 -3.23 13.46
C ALA A 108 12.18 -2.39 12.38
N PHE A 109 11.63 -1.25 11.98
CA PHE A 109 12.22 -0.42 10.91
C PHE A 109 13.29 0.55 11.43
N LEU A 110 13.22 0.97 12.71
CA LEU A 110 14.21 1.87 13.31
C LEU A 110 15.46 1.16 13.86
N ARG A 111 15.43 -0.17 14.03
CA ARG A 111 16.62 -0.94 14.46
C ARG A 111 17.60 -1.29 13.34
N GLN A 112 17.15 -1.35 12.08
CA GLN A 112 18.04 -1.71 10.97
C GLN A 112 18.89 -0.53 10.47
N SER A 113 18.51 0.71 10.74
CA SER A 113 19.31 1.90 10.38
C SER A 113 20.39 2.26 11.42
N GLN A 114 20.31 1.73 12.64
CA GLN A 114 21.31 1.97 13.69
C GLN A 114 22.39 0.88 13.80
N ASN A 115 22.13 -0.34 13.31
CA ASN A 115 23.12 -1.43 13.36
C ASN A 115 24.22 -1.37 12.29
N VAL A 116 24.18 -0.42 11.36
CA VAL A 116 25.25 -0.24 10.35
C VAL A 116 26.36 0.72 10.83
N ARG A 117 26.19 1.40 11.97
CA ARG A 117 27.15 2.41 12.47
C ARG A 117 28.07 1.95 13.61
N HIS A 118 28.11 0.66 13.96
CA HIS A 118 28.93 0.19 15.09
C HIS A 118 30.02 -0.84 14.75
N ASP A 119 30.28 -1.12 13.47
CA ASP A 119 31.27 -2.13 13.06
C ASP A 119 32.42 -1.58 12.21
N ARG A 120 32.83 -0.34 12.48
CA ARG A 120 34.11 0.22 11.99
C ARG A 120 34.78 1.01 13.09
N HIS A 121 35.43 0.33 14.04
CA HIS A 121 36.60 0.82 14.78
C HIS A 121 37.11 -0.26 15.75
N ARG A 122 37.58 -1.40 15.23
CA ARG A 122 38.66 -2.22 15.84
C ARG A 122 39.42 -2.91 14.71
N GLY A 123 40.63 -2.45 14.48
CA GLY A 123 41.56 -2.88 13.44
C GLY A 123 42.67 -1.86 13.35
#